data_AF-A0A6N7QEK8-F1
#
_entry.id   AF-A0A6N7QEK8-F1
#
_cell.length_a   1.000
_cell.length_b   1.000
_cell.length_c   1.000
_cell.angle_alpha   90.00
_cell.angle_beta   90.00
_cell.angle_gamma   90.00
#
_symmetry.space_group_name_H-M   'P 1'
#
loop_
_entity.id
_entity.type
_entity.pdbx_description
1 polymer ?
#
loop_
_entity_poly.entity_id
_entity_poly.type
_entity_poly.pdbx_seq_one_letter_code
_entity_poly.pdbx_strand_id
1 'polypeptide(L)'
;MRASFLLLAALGAAPIMPKAVPNTLPDGPVLIGAGADALARETRRQCPGVPTDRLTPADLLDAEETFRDGLSAAQRQAMDRQLPQDGASGPARCAHSEGGAGCPAAAYLEEIAGAGLMPRFVAGLCAPGAVR
;
A
#
# COMPACT_ATOMS: atom_id res chain seq x y z
N MET A 1 -38.09 44.10 -40.86
CA MET A 1 -37.93 42.62 -40.85
C MET A 1 -36.86 42.32 -39.80
N ARG A 2 -37.22 42.13 -38.52
CA ARG A 2 -37.48 40.87 -37.80
C ARG A 2 -36.51 39.71 -38.13
N ALA A 3 -35.88 39.21 -37.05
CA ALA A 3 -35.13 37.95 -36.87
C ALA A 3 -33.69 37.96 -37.44
N SER A 4 -32.64 37.43 -36.78
CA SER A 4 -32.56 36.38 -35.76
C SER A 4 -31.33 36.55 -34.86
N PHE A 5 -31.51 36.10 -33.62
CA PHE A 5 -30.51 35.87 -32.58
C PHE A 5 -29.45 34.85 -33.01
N LEU A 6 -28.18 35.09 -32.67
CA LEU A 6 -27.22 34.02 -32.33
C LEU A 6 -26.34 34.50 -31.18
N LEU A 7 -26.73 34.13 -29.95
CA LEU A 7 -25.84 34.13 -28.80
C LEU A 7 -24.82 32.99 -28.98
N LEU A 8 -23.54 33.31 -29.10
CA LEU A 8 -22.48 32.32 -28.87
C LEU A 8 -22.29 32.17 -27.36
N ALA A 9 -22.88 31.12 -26.80
CA ALA A 9 -22.56 30.64 -25.47
C ALA A 9 -21.19 29.94 -25.51
N ALA A 10 -20.13 30.64 -25.11
CA ALA A 10 -18.83 30.03 -24.88
C ALA A 10 -18.83 29.30 -23.53
N LEU A 11 -19.34 28.07 -23.50
CA LEU A 11 -19.04 27.12 -22.43
C LEU A 11 -17.60 26.63 -22.62
N GLY A 12 -16.65 27.37 -22.07
CA GLY A 12 -15.30 26.86 -21.84
C GLY A 12 -15.37 25.76 -20.79
N ALA A 13 -15.31 24.51 -21.25
CA ALA A 13 -15.23 23.33 -20.40
C ALA A 13 -14.03 23.48 -19.44
N ALA A 14 -14.31 23.51 -18.14
CA ALA A 14 -13.27 23.23 -17.16
C ALA A 14 -12.71 21.83 -17.48
N PRO A 15 -11.38 21.62 -17.43
CA PRO A 15 -10.85 20.27 -17.56
C PRO A 15 -11.48 19.43 -16.47
N ILE A 16 -12.28 18.44 -16.87
CA ILE A 16 -12.72 17.38 -15.99
C ILE A 16 -11.42 16.66 -15.65
N MET A 17 -10.76 17.09 -14.58
CA MET A 17 -9.73 16.27 -13.97
C MET A 17 -10.39 14.90 -13.76
N PRO A 18 -9.80 13.81 -14.27
CA PRO A 18 -10.32 12.50 -13.93
C PRO A 18 -10.40 12.48 -12.41
N LYS A 19 -11.60 12.26 -11.87
CA LYS A 19 -11.76 11.93 -10.45
C LYS A 19 -10.64 10.95 -10.17
N ALA A 20 -9.75 11.28 -9.24
CA ALA A 20 -8.77 10.34 -8.75
C ALA A 20 -9.58 9.08 -8.46
N VAL A 21 -9.45 8.08 -9.33
CA VAL A 21 -9.99 6.77 -9.06
C VAL A 21 -9.19 6.40 -7.83
N PRO A 22 -9.80 6.32 -6.64
CA PRO A 22 -9.03 5.86 -5.52
C PRO A 22 -8.44 4.53 -5.98
N ASN A 23 -7.16 4.29 -5.74
CA ASN A 23 -6.57 2.98 -5.94
C ASN A 23 -7.19 2.00 -4.91
N THR A 24 -8.50 2.04 -4.68
CA THR A 24 -9.24 0.95 -4.09
C THR A 24 -8.96 -0.29 -4.91
N LEU A 25 -8.84 -1.43 -4.25
CA LEU A 25 -8.77 -2.73 -4.87
C LEU A 25 -10.16 -3.12 -5.41
N PRO A 26 -10.42 -3.06 -6.73
CA PRO A 26 -11.24 -4.07 -7.37
C PRO A 26 -10.33 -4.94 -8.26
N ASP A 27 -10.33 -6.23 -7.97
CA ASP A 27 -9.77 -7.28 -8.84
C ASP A 27 -8.24 -7.28 -9.07
N GLY A 28 -7.44 -6.89 -8.07
CA GLY A 28 -6.00 -7.18 -7.96
C GLY A 28 -5.73 -8.18 -6.81
N PRO A 29 -4.59 -8.91 -6.78
CA PRO A 29 -4.42 -10.06 -5.88
C PRO A 29 -4.55 -9.58 -4.44
N VAL A 30 -5.62 -10.03 -3.81
CA VAL A 30 -5.81 -9.98 -2.37
C VAL A 30 -4.48 -10.38 -1.73
N LEU A 31 -3.98 -9.57 -0.79
CA LEU A 31 -2.87 -10.00 0.04
C LEU A 31 -3.36 -11.22 0.82
N ILE A 32 -2.92 -12.40 0.41
CA ILE A 32 -3.28 -13.69 0.99
C ILE A 32 -2.02 -14.24 1.65
N GLY A 33 -2.18 -14.77 2.87
CA GLY A 33 -1.10 -15.41 3.60
C GLY A 33 -1.05 -14.99 5.06
N ALA A 34 -0.16 -15.63 5.82
CA ALA A 34 -0.06 -15.43 7.26
C ALA A 34 0.28 -13.99 7.65
N GLY A 35 1.07 -13.29 6.82
CA GLY A 35 1.41 -11.88 6.98
C GLY A 35 0.20 -10.96 6.85
N ALA A 36 -0.64 -11.16 5.83
CA ALA A 36 -1.86 -10.39 5.61
C ALA A 36 -2.88 -10.61 6.74
N ASP A 37 -3.04 -11.86 7.20
CA ASP A 37 -3.89 -12.16 8.34
C ASP A 37 -3.39 -11.49 9.64
N ALA A 38 -2.07 -11.46 9.84
CA ALA A 38 -1.46 -10.80 10.99
C ALA A 38 -1.66 -9.29 10.95
N LEU A 39 -1.50 -8.66 9.78
CA LEU A 39 -1.82 -7.25 9.56
C LEU A 39 -3.29 -6.95 9.89
N ALA A 40 -4.23 -7.74 9.36
CA ALA A 40 -5.65 -7.52 9.59
C ALA A 40 -6.06 -7.74 11.07
N ARG A 41 -5.49 -8.75 11.74
CA ARG A 41 -5.71 -8.96 13.18
C ARG A 41 -5.20 -7.80 14.01
N GLU A 42 -3.96 -7.37 13.77
CA GLU A 42 -3.31 -6.37 14.60
C GLU A 42 -3.89 -4.97 14.33
N THR A 43 -4.28 -4.66 13.09
CA THR A 43 -4.95 -3.40 12.76
C THR A 43 -6.33 -3.31 13.42
N ARG A 44 -7.13 -4.38 13.39
CA ARG A 44 -8.41 -4.43 14.12
C ARG A 44 -8.24 -4.21 15.62
N ARG A 45 -7.10 -4.64 16.18
CA ARG A 45 -6.78 -4.48 17.59
C ARG A 45 -6.34 -3.07 17.94
N GLN A 46 -5.47 -2.46 17.14
CA GLN A 46 -4.83 -1.19 17.48
C GLN A 46 -5.58 0.04 16.93
N CYS A 47 -6.13 -0.06 15.74
CA CYS A 47 -6.86 1.04 15.10
C CYS A 47 -8.02 0.51 14.24
N PRO A 48 -9.13 0.06 14.86
CA PRO A 48 -10.28 -0.50 14.13
C PRO A 48 -10.96 0.48 13.16
N GLY A 49 -10.64 1.77 13.24
CA GLY A 49 -11.11 2.80 12.31
C GLY A 49 -10.27 2.94 11.04
N VAL A 50 -9.11 2.26 10.93
CA VAL A 50 -8.28 2.26 9.72
C VAL A 50 -8.83 1.20 8.75
N PRO A 51 -9.33 1.60 7.58
CA PRO A 51 -9.86 0.66 6.59
C PRO A 51 -8.70 -0.03 5.86
N THR A 52 -8.21 -1.16 6.41
CA THR A 52 -7.12 -1.94 5.80
C THR A 52 -7.46 -2.51 4.44
N ASP A 53 -8.74 -2.64 4.12
CA ASP A 53 -9.29 -3.00 2.81
C ASP A 53 -8.98 -1.95 1.72
N ARG A 54 -8.62 -0.73 2.12
CA ARG A 54 -8.21 0.35 1.20
C ARG A 54 -6.71 0.48 1.04
N LEU A 55 -5.91 -0.25 1.83
CA LEU A 55 -4.46 -0.26 1.68
C LEU A 55 -4.10 -1.03 0.41
N THR A 56 -3.45 -0.33 -0.52
CA THR A 56 -2.89 -0.99 -1.69
C THR A 56 -1.59 -1.71 -1.32
N PRO A 57 -1.17 -2.71 -2.12
CA PRO A 57 0.16 -3.26 -1.98
C PRO A 57 1.27 -2.19 -2.08
N ALA A 58 1.08 -1.12 -2.86
CA ALA A 58 2.06 -0.03 -2.94
C ALA A 58 2.13 0.77 -1.62
N ASP A 59 0.99 1.11 -1.02
CA ASP A 59 0.97 1.81 0.28
C ASP A 59 1.68 1.00 1.37
N LEU A 60 1.58 -0.33 1.29
CA LEU A 60 2.24 -1.23 2.23
C LEU A 60 3.74 -1.32 2.00
N LEU A 61 4.22 -1.21 0.75
CA LEU A 61 5.65 -1.10 0.46
C LEU A 61 6.22 0.23 0.96
N ASP A 62 5.53 1.34 0.71
CA ASP A 62 5.95 2.66 1.20
C ASP A 62 6.01 2.70 2.73
N ALA A 63 5.01 2.11 3.39
CA ALA A 63 4.99 1.98 4.85
C ALA A 63 6.09 1.04 5.38
N GLU A 64 6.41 -0.02 4.63
CA GLU A 64 7.48 -0.95 4.97
C GLU A 64 8.87 -0.31 4.88
N GLU A 65 9.12 0.49 3.85
CA GLU A 65 10.36 1.24 3.69
C GLU A 65 10.56 2.19 4.89
N THR A 66 9.53 2.99 5.19
CA THR A 66 9.53 3.90 6.35
C THR A 66 9.73 3.15 7.66
N PHE A 67 9.11 1.98 7.80
CA PHE A 67 9.26 1.15 9.00
C PHE A 67 10.70 0.65 9.16
N ARG A 68 11.32 0.16 8.08
CA ARG A 68 12.70 -0.35 8.06
C ARG A 68 13.74 0.72 8.40
N ASP A 69 13.53 1.94 7.95
CA ASP A 69 14.39 3.08 8.31
C ASP A 69 14.39 3.32 9.83
N GLY A 70 13.24 3.13 10.48
CA GLY A 70 13.06 3.26 11.92
C GLY A 70 13.52 2.06 12.77
N LEU A 71 14.06 1.00 12.17
CA LEU A 71 14.56 -0.18 12.87
C LEU A 71 16.03 -0.03 13.30
N SER A 72 16.39 -0.72 14.39
CA SER A 72 17.80 -0.92 14.72
C SER A 72 18.47 -1.87 13.71
N ALA A 73 19.79 -1.81 13.59
CA ALA A 73 20.55 -2.71 12.73
C ALA A 73 20.27 -4.20 13.04
N ALA A 74 20.15 -4.55 14.33
CA ALA A 74 19.85 -5.91 14.75
C ALA A 74 18.44 -6.37 14.32
N GLN A 75 17.45 -5.49 14.34
CA GLN A 75 16.08 -5.79 13.88
C GLN A 75 16.02 -5.93 12.36
N ARG A 76 16.70 -5.04 11.61
CA ARG A 76 16.83 -5.17 10.15
C ARG A 76 17.48 -6.50 9.77
N GLN A 77 18.59 -6.85 10.42
CA GLN A 77 19.25 -8.13 10.19
C GLN A 77 18.38 -9.33 10.61
N ALA A 78 17.50 -9.17 11.61
CA ALA A 78 16.56 -10.22 12.00
C ALA A 78 15.49 -10.44 10.93
N MET A 79 14.99 -9.37 10.31
CA MET A 79 14.15 -9.45 9.13
C MET A 79 14.94 -10.11 7.99
N ASP A 80 16.00 -9.47 7.48
CA ASP A 80 16.71 -9.87 6.24
C ASP A 80 17.18 -11.35 6.22
N ARG A 81 17.37 -11.98 7.38
CA ARG A 81 17.67 -13.43 7.47
C ARG A 81 16.53 -14.33 7.00
N GLN A 82 15.30 -13.83 6.99
CA GLN A 82 14.08 -14.57 6.66
C GLN A 82 13.65 -14.36 5.21
N LEU A 83 14.08 -13.26 4.57
CA LEU A 83 13.75 -12.95 3.17
C LEU A 83 14.99 -12.66 2.34
N PRO A 84 15.52 -13.67 1.63
CA PRO A 84 16.57 -13.46 0.64
C PRO A 84 16.14 -12.39 -0.37
N GLN A 85 17.03 -11.43 -0.63
CA GLN A 85 16.83 -10.34 -1.56
C GLN A 85 17.52 -10.64 -2.90
N ASP A 86 16.93 -10.19 -4.01
CA ASP A 86 17.52 -10.22 -5.36
C ASP A 86 17.95 -8.79 -5.77
N GLY A 87 18.99 -8.28 -5.09
CA GLY A 87 19.50 -6.93 -5.33
C GLY A 87 18.42 -5.85 -5.18
N ALA A 88 18.24 -5.02 -6.20
CA ALA A 88 17.25 -3.94 -6.22
C ALA A 88 15.83 -4.40 -6.60
N SER A 89 15.66 -5.67 -7.00
CA SER A 89 14.37 -6.24 -7.42
C SER A 89 13.46 -6.60 -6.25
N GLY A 90 13.94 -6.44 -5.01
CA GLY A 90 13.23 -6.81 -3.79
C GLY A 90 13.39 -8.30 -3.45
N PRO A 91 12.37 -8.94 -2.83
CA PRO A 91 12.45 -10.33 -2.39
C PRO A 91 12.70 -11.30 -3.54
N ALA A 92 13.72 -12.16 -3.43
CA ALA A 92 14.14 -13.06 -4.51
C ALA A 92 13.03 -14.01 -4.97
N ARG A 93 12.12 -14.41 -4.06
CA ARG A 93 10.96 -15.24 -4.41
C ARG A 93 9.95 -14.55 -5.32
N CYS A 94 10.03 -13.22 -5.45
CA CYS A 94 9.18 -12.41 -6.31
C CYS A 94 9.84 -12.07 -7.66
N ALA A 95 11.11 -12.44 -7.89
CA ALA A 95 11.88 -12.05 -9.09
C ALA A 95 11.27 -12.53 -10.43
N HIS A 96 10.47 -13.61 -10.42
CA HIS A 96 9.79 -14.14 -11.59
C HIS A 96 8.28 -13.83 -11.61
N SER A 97 7.80 -13.02 -10.67
CA SER A 97 6.41 -12.60 -10.65
C SER A 97 6.23 -11.48 -11.68
N GLU A 98 5.41 -11.70 -12.71
CA GLU A 98 5.11 -10.67 -13.72
C GLU A 98 4.22 -9.53 -13.20
N GLY A 99 4.14 -9.30 -11.89
CA GLY A 99 3.05 -8.54 -11.29
C GLY A 99 3.44 -7.67 -10.11
N GLY A 100 3.61 -6.37 -10.38
CA GLY A 100 3.33 -5.24 -9.48
C GLY A 100 3.81 -5.32 -8.03
N ALA A 101 3.22 -4.50 -7.16
CA ALA A 101 3.59 -4.42 -5.74
C ALA A 101 3.05 -5.59 -4.88
N GLY A 102 2.23 -6.48 -5.43
CA GLY A 102 1.51 -7.51 -4.68
C GLY A 102 2.40 -8.56 -4.02
N CYS A 103 3.24 -9.24 -4.83
CA CYS A 103 4.18 -10.25 -4.31
C CYS A 103 5.14 -9.66 -3.25
N PRO A 104 5.85 -8.54 -3.53
CA PRO A 104 6.78 -7.99 -2.55
C PRO A 104 6.06 -7.52 -1.28
N ALA A 105 4.89 -6.88 -1.37
CA ALA A 105 4.14 -6.46 -0.18
C ALA A 105 3.74 -7.65 0.70
N ALA A 106 3.19 -8.72 0.10
CA ALA A 106 2.88 -9.95 0.84
C ALA A 106 4.13 -10.55 1.48
N ALA A 107 5.25 -10.53 0.75
CA ALA A 107 6.48 -11.14 1.22
C ALA A 107 7.07 -10.45 2.45
N TYR A 108 7.08 -9.11 2.45
CA TYR A 108 7.52 -8.33 3.59
C TYR A 108 6.56 -8.43 4.79
N LEU A 109 5.24 -8.50 4.57
CA LEU A 109 4.30 -8.70 5.67
C LEU A 109 4.53 -10.03 6.41
N GLU A 110 4.85 -11.10 5.68
CA GLU A 110 5.23 -12.38 6.29
C GLU A 110 6.52 -12.28 7.09
N GLU A 111 7.50 -11.52 6.60
CA GLU A 111 8.78 -11.30 7.27
C GLU A 111 8.62 -10.48 8.56
N ILE A 112 7.84 -9.39 8.50
CA ILE A 112 7.48 -8.57 9.66
C ILE A 112 6.75 -9.41 10.71
N ALA A 113 5.83 -10.27 10.28
CA ALA A 113 5.12 -11.19 11.16
C ALA A 113 6.07 -12.23 11.78
N GLY A 114 6.95 -12.85 10.98
CA GLY A 114 7.94 -13.84 11.40
C GLY A 114 9.01 -13.29 12.35
N ALA A 115 9.32 -12.00 12.25
CA ALA A 115 10.21 -11.29 13.17
C ALA A 115 9.49 -10.82 14.46
N GLY A 116 8.18 -11.04 14.59
CA GLY A 116 7.38 -10.59 15.74
C GLY A 116 7.20 -9.06 15.79
N LEU A 117 7.36 -8.37 14.65
CA LEU A 117 7.37 -6.92 14.55
C LEU A 117 6.03 -6.32 14.10
N MET A 118 5.05 -7.15 13.76
CA MET A 118 3.72 -6.72 13.28
C MET A 118 3.04 -5.68 14.17
N PRO A 119 3.04 -5.79 15.52
CA PRO A 119 2.45 -4.75 16.38
C PRO A 119 3.08 -3.38 16.21
N ARG A 120 4.40 -3.31 16.02
CA ARG A 120 5.11 -2.04 15.84
C ARG A 120 4.88 -1.47 14.44
N PHE A 121 4.85 -2.34 13.42
CA PHE A 121 4.53 -1.93 12.05
C PHE A 121 3.13 -1.32 11.97
N VAL A 122 2.13 -1.99 12.54
CA VAL A 122 0.74 -1.51 12.57
C VAL A 122 0.61 -0.20 13.36
N ALA A 123 1.33 -0.03 14.47
CA ALA A 123 1.32 1.24 15.19
C ALA A 123 1.76 2.42 14.31
N GLY A 124 2.67 2.20 13.36
CA GLY A 124 3.05 3.17 12.34
C GLY A 124 1.91 3.48 11.37
N LEU A 125 1.25 2.45 10.82
CA LEU A 125 0.09 2.61 9.93
C LEU A 125 -1.09 3.32 10.60
N CYS A 126 -1.28 3.10 11.90
CA CYS A 126 -2.32 3.74 12.69
C CYS A 126 -2.05 5.22 12.99
N ALA A 127 -0.82 5.72 12.74
CA ALA A 127 -0.49 7.11 13.02
C ALA A 127 -1.17 8.06 12.01
N PRO A 128 -1.64 9.24 12.45
CA PRO A 128 -2.25 10.21 11.54
C PRO A 128 -1.33 10.58 10.36
N GLY A 129 -1.82 10.41 9.14
CA GLY A 129 -1.08 10.75 7.91
C GLY A 129 -0.05 9.71 7.46
N ALA A 130 0.01 8.54 8.10
CA ALA A 130 0.95 7.47 7.75
C ALA A 130 0.61 6.72 6.46
N VAL A 131 -0.67 6.73 6.06
CA VAL A 131 -1.15 6.12 4.82
C VAL A 131 -2.04 7.13 4.09
N ARG A 132 -1.85 7.30 2.79
CA ARG A 132 -2.47 8.36 1.97
C ARG A 132 -3.59 7.85 1.07
#